data_AF-A0AAU3RLK6-F1
#
_entry.id   AF-A0AAU3RLK6-F1
#
_cell.length_a   1.000
_cell.length_b   1.000
_cell.length_c   1.000
_cell.angle_alpha   90.00
_cell.angle_beta   90.00
_cell.angle_gamma   90.00
#
_symmetry.space_group_name_H-M   'P 1'
#
loop_
_entity.id
_entity.type
_entity.pdbx_description
1 polymer ?
#
loop_
_entity_poly.entity_id
_entity_poly.type
_entity_poly.pdbx_seq_one_letter_code
_entity_poly.pdbx_strand_id
1 'polypeptide(L)'
;MPSTDRRTRRIRRIRTSLTAVAAVCVTALLCGGCSSKAAAQHTSAEAPATAAAAPGTSLEQIATAIGCTAEVNVEVEDLRQGGCQAGQVVYRMVTFTAEQGLRSWLTEAKIYGGLYLVGDRWVVTAPTEEALTTLRGRLGGSLETGDTHGGAHGATPGATPDAAPGGTTGATPGATPGATPGETHEGGHEGGHDGGQGGGH
;
A
#
# COMPACT_ATOMS: atom_id res chain seq x y z
N MET A 1 -24.58 39.41 -26.70
CA MET A 1 -25.63 39.87 -25.77
C MET A 1 -26.90 39.08 -26.06
N PRO A 2 -27.78 38.76 -25.09
CA PRO A 2 -27.86 39.19 -23.68
C PRO A 2 -27.28 38.12 -22.72
N SER A 3 -26.57 38.43 -21.62
CA SER A 3 -26.94 39.13 -20.37
C SER A 3 -28.09 38.46 -19.59
N THR A 4 -27.75 37.78 -18.50
CA THR A 4 -28.52 37.82 -17.25
C THR A 4 -27.63 37.40 -16.08
N ASP A 5 -27.12 38.42 -15.40
CA ASP A 5 -26.78 38.43 -13.99
C ASP A 5 -27.96 37.91 -13.15
N ARG A 6 -27.69 37.03 -12.19
CA ARG A 6 -28.55 36.96 -10.99
C ARG A 6 -27.80 36.52 -9.74
N ARG A 7 -27.34 37.55 -9.02
CA ARG A 7 -27.47 37.73 -7.56
C ARG A 7 -26.88 36.66 -6.63
N THR A 8 -25.78 37.07 -6.00
CA THR A 8 -25.62 37.17 -4.53
C THR A 8 -26.77 36.62 -3.68
N ARG A 9 -26.50 35.52 -2.96
CA ARG A 9 -27.13 35.23 -1.67
C ARG A 9 -26.06 35.24 -0.58
N ARG A 10 -25.82 36.42 0.00
CA ARG A 10 -25.42 36.53 1.41
C ARG A 10 -26.66 36.18 2.25
N ILE A 11 -26.69 34.98 2.81
CA ILE A 11 -27.64 34.55 3.84
C ILE A 11 -26.83 33.56 4.68
N ARG A 12 -26.69 33.61 6.00
CA ARG A 12 -27.02 34.53 7.07
C ARG A 12 -26.24 33.92 8.24
N ARG A 13 -25.50 34.71 9.02
CA ARG A 13 -24.92 34.26 10.29
C ARG A 13 -26.04 33.62 11.11
N ILE A 14 -25.95 32.33 11.38
CA ILE A 14 -26.72 31.68 12.43
C ILE A 14 -25.76 31.48 13.59
N ARG A 15 -25.71 32.51 14.43
CA ARG A 15 -25.24 32.38 15.81
C ARG A 15 -26.38 31.73 16.56
N THR A 16 -26.25 30.46 16.91
CA THR A 16 -27.11 29.83 17.92
C THR A 16 -26.24 29.50 19.11
N SER A 17 -26.10 30.50 19.97
CA SER A 17 -25.73 30.35 21.37
C SER A 17 -26.92 29.72 22.12
N LEU A 18 -26.78 28.46 22.55
CA LEU A 18 -27.59 27.85 23.61
C LEU A 18 -26.59 27.30 24.65
N THR A 19 -26.30 28.08 25.69
CA THR A 19 -26.84 27.93 27.05
C THR A 19 -26.51 26.60 27.72
N ALA A 20 -25.58 26.70 28.66
CA ALA A 20 -25.20 25.70 29.64
C ALA A 20 -26.40 25.21 30.47
N VAL A 21 -26.43 23.89 30.74
CA VAL A 21 -27.09 23.32 31.90
C VAL A 21 -26.13 22.29 32.49
N ALA A 22 -25.55 22.64 33.64
CA ALA A 22 -24.87 21.71 34.53
C ALA A 22 -25.92 20.99 35.38
N ALA A 23 -25.81 19.66 35.50
CA ALA A 23 -26.48 18.91 36.57
C ALA A 23 -25.60 17.72 36.95
N VAL A 24 -24.92 17.88 38.09
CA VAL A 24 -24.19 16.85 38.82
C VAL A 24 -25.21 15.94 39.49
N CYS A 25 -25.18 14.64 39.18
CA CYS A 25 -25.83 13.61 40.00
C CYS A 25 -24.77 12.61 40.45
N VAL A 26 -24.17 12.91 41.60
CA VAL A 26 -23.44 11.93 42.42
C VAL A 26 -24.48 11.16 43.21
N THR A 27 -24.62 9.86 42.93
CA THR A 27 -25.29 8.93 43.85
C THR A 27 -24.32 7.82 44.21
N ALA A 28 -23.77 7.93 45.42
CA ALA A 28 -23.07 6.86 46.10
C ALA A 28 -24.10 5.82 46.56
N LEU A 29 -23.97 4.58 46.09
CA LEU A 29 -24.64 3.40 46.63
C LEU A 29 -23.57 2.52 47.29
N LEU A 30 -23.39 2.72 48.60
CA LEU A 30 -22.75 1.75 49.47
C LEU A 30 -23.81 0.84 50.09
N CYS A 31 -23.37 -0.39 50.37
CA CYS A 31 -23.94 -1.42 51.28
C CYS A 31 -24.67 -2.60 50.61
N GLY A 32 -23.98 -3.75 50.57
CA GLY A 32 -24.64 -5.06 50.61
C GLY A 32 -23.74 -6.23 50.21
N GLY A 33 -23.32 -7.06 51.19
CA GLY A 33 -22.96 -8.46 50.95
C GLY A 33 -21.62 -8.92 51.50
N CYS A 34 -21.62 -9.53 52.70
CA CYS A 34 -20.49 -10.23 53.29
C CYS A 34 -20.63 -11.75 53.12
N SER A 35 -19.49 -12.45 53.09
CA SER A 35 -19.27 -13.89 53.28
C SER A 35 -19.37 -14.85 52.07
N SER A 36 -18.21 -15.14 51.48
CA SER A 36 -17.81 -16.49 51.09
C SER A 36 -16.29 -16.63 51.21
N LYS A 37 -15.87 -17.47 52.16
CA LYS A 37 -14.51 -17.92 52.40
C LYS A 37 -14.22 -19.11 51.49
N ALA A 38 -13.38 -18.92 50.47
CA ALA A 38 -12.56 -19.98 49.86
C ALA A 38 -11.44 -19.35 49.02
N ALA A 39 -10.26 -19.96 49.09
CA ALA A 39 -8.99 -19.46 48.62
C ALA A 39 -8.94 -19.08 47.13
N ALA A 40 -8.34 -17.91 46.85
CA ALA A 40 -7.26 -17.74 45.88
C ALA A 40 -6.82 -16.27 45.93
N GLN A 41 -5.68 -16.04 46.54
CA GLN A 41 -4.97 -14.77 46.49
C GLN A 41 -4.45 -14.56 45.07
N HIS A 42 -5.30 -13.99 44.21
CA HIS A 42 -4.87 -13.36 42.98
C HIS A 42 -4.31 -12.00 43.36
N THR A 43 -2.99 -11.98 43.62
CA THR A 43 -2.19 -10.81 43.27
C THR A 43 -2.56 -10.46 41.83
N SER A 44 -3.34 -9.39 41.66
CA SER A 44 -3.43 -8.72 40.38
C SER A 44 -2.03 -8.19 40.11
N ALA A 45 -1.25 -8.99 39.40
CA ALA A 45 -0.01 -8.55 38.80
C ALA A 45 -0.37 -7.32 37.95
N GLU A 46 0.11 -6.16 38.36
CA GLU A 46 0.11 -4.97 37.53
C GLU A 46 0.73 -5.37 36.20
N ALA A 47 -0.07 -5.33 35.14
CA ALA A 47 0.40 -5.65 33.80
C ALA A 47 1.57 -4.70 33.51
N PRO A 48 2.73 -5.21 33.03
CA PRO A 48 3.85 -4.35 32.72
C PRO A 48 3.35 -3.31 31.73
N ALA A 49 3.55 -2.02 32.05
CA ALA A 49 3.28 -0.94 31.13
C ALA A 49 4.06 -1.25 29.85
N THR A 50 3.34 -1.65 28.79
CA THR A 50 3.91 -1.88 27.47
C THR A 50 4.71 -0.64 27.12
N ALA A 51 6.03 -0.77 27.03
CA ALA A 51 6.88 0.32 26.59
C ALA A 51 6.31 0.85 25.28
N ALA A 52 5.91 2.13 25.26
CA ALA A 52 5.39 2.75 24.06
C ALA A 52 6.43 2.56 22.94
N ALA A 53 6.00 1.97 21.83
CA ALA A 53 6.87 1.80 20.68
C ALA A 53 7.46 3.17 20.30
N ALA A 54 8.74 3.19 19.91
CA ALA A 54 9.36 4.41 19.41
C ALA A 54 8.51 4.99 18.26
N PRO A 55 8.40 6.32 18.13
CA PRO A 55 7.66 6.91 17.03
C PRO A 55 8.29 6.51 15.70
N GLY A 56 7.44 6.18 14.72
CA GLY A 56 7.89 5.82 13.38
C GLY A 56 8.30 7.05 12.58
N THR A 57 8.81 6.84 11.36
CA THR A 57 9.08 7.95 10.44
C THR A 57 7.77 8.66 10.07
N SER A 58 7.72 9.97 10.32
CA SER A 58 6.57 10.83 10.00
C SER A 58 6.52 11.23 8.52
N LEU A 59 5.34 11.69 8.06
CA LEU A 59 5.16 12.23 6.70
C LEU A 59 6.11 13.40 6.41
N GLU A 60 6.33 14.25 7.41
CA GLU A 60 7.18 15.43 7.32
C GLU A 60 8.67 15.04 7.19
N GLN A 61 9.10 13.97 7.87
CA GLN A 61 10.45 13.42 7.71
C GLN A 61 10.63 12.79 6.32
N ILE A 62 9.64 12.05 5.81
CA ILE A 62 9.69 11.49 4.46
C ILE A 62 9.76 12.62 3.41
N ALA A 63 8.92 13.65 3.54
CA ALA A 63 8.94 14.81 2.66
C ALA A 63 10.28 15.56 2.70
N THR A 64 10.87 15.71 3.89
CA THR A 64 12.21 16.29 4.05
C THR A 64 13.26 15.45 3.31
N ALA A 65 13.20 14.13 3.40
CA ALA A 65 14.10 13.24 2.68
C ALA A 65 13.90 13.29 1.16
N ILE A 66 12.69 13.58 0.68
CA ILE A 66 12.40 13.85 -0.73
C ILE A 66 12.93 15.22 -1.16
N GLY A 67 12.92 16.21 -0.26
CA GLY A 67 13.26 17.61 -0.54
C GLY A 67 12.02 18.46 -0.87
N CYS A 68 10.88 18.15 -0.26
CA CYS A 68 9.59 18.82 -0.47
C CYS A 68 8.90 19.12 0.87
N THR A 69 7.77 19.84 0.83
CA THR A 69 6.87 20.02 1.99
C THR A 69 5.69 19.05 1.88
N ALA A 70 5.37 18.35 2.97
CA ALA A 70 4.24 17.42 3.00
C ALA A 70 2.89 18.16 2.99
N GLU A 71 1.97 17.68 2.18
CA GLU A 71 0.55 18.02 2.22
C GLU A 71 -0.23 16.81 2.78
N VAL A 72 -0.86 16.98 3.92
CA VAL A 72 -1.60 15.92 4.62
C VAL A 72 -3.07 16.01 4.25
N ASN A 73 -3.60 14.92 3.70
CA ASN A 73 -4.97 14.86 3.18
C ASN A 73 -5.86 13.92 3.99
N VAL A 74 -5.27 12.97 4.72
CA VAL A 74 -5.97 12.07 5.63
C VAL A 74 -5.18 12.00 6.93
N GLU A 75 -5.87 12.22 8.04
CA GLU A 75 -5.33 12.07 9.38
C GLU A 75 -6.41 11.40 10.25
N VAL A 76 -6.18 10.15 10.59
CA VAL A 76 -7.03 9.36 11.47
C VAL A 76 -6.15 8.65 12.50
N GLU A 77 -6.77 8.01 13.49
CA GLU A 77 -6.06 7.39 14.62
C GLU A 77 -4.96 6.42 14.19
N ASP A 78 -5.21 5.60 13.16
CA ASP A 78 -4.29 4.52 12.78
C ASP A 78 -3.33 4.86 11.63
N LEU A 79 -3.62 5.92 10.86
CA LEU A 79 -2.82 6.30 9.70
C LEU A 79 -2.88 7.79 9.37
N ARG A 80 -1.79 8.29 8.80
CA ARG A 80 -1.74 9.59 8.11
C ARG A 80 -1.31 9.37 6.67
N GLN A 81 -2.02 10.00 5.74
CA GLN A 81 -1.69 9.97 4.33
C GLN A 81 -1.55 11.38 3.78
N GLY A 82 -0.55 11.54 2.92
CA GLY A 82 -0.26 12.79 2.26
C GLY A 82 0.54 12.59 0.99
N GLY A 83 1.08 13.68 0.51
CA GLY A 83 1.97 13.68 -0.64
C GLY A 83 2.72 14.99 -0.76
N CYS A 84 3.58 15.05 -1.75
CA CYS A 84 4.24 16.28 -2.16
C CYS A 84 4.72 16.14 -3.60
N GLN A 85 5.27 17.21 -4.15
CA GLN A 85 5.96 17.19 -5.43
C GLN A 85 7.41 17.66 -5.26
N ALA A 86 8.34 16.97 -5.93
CA ALA A 86 9.71 17.43 -6.11
C ALA A 86 10.07 17.40 -7.60
N GLY A 87 10.30 18.58 -8.18
CA GLY A 87 10.42 18.71 -9.63
C GLY A 87 9.14 18.28 -10.33
N GLN A 88 9.22 17.28 -11.22
CA GLN A 88 8.06 16.72 -11.93
C GLN A 88 7.52 15.43 -11.30
N VAL A 89 8.13 14.95 -10.21
CA VAL A 89 7.76 13.70 -9.55
C VAL A 89 6.80 13.98 -8.41
N VAL A 90 5.62 13.37 -8.47
CA VAL A 90 4.63 13.42 -7.39
C VAL A 90 4.83 12.18 -6.51
N TYR A 91 4.98 12.40 -5.21
CA TYR A 91 5.09 11.35 -4.21
C TYR A 91 3.79 11.25 -3.43
N ARG A 92 3.33 10.04 -3.17
CA ARG A 92 2.26 9.72 -2.23
C ARG A 92 2.88 8.94 -1.07
N MET A 93 2.44 9.26 0.14
CA MET A 93 3.05 8.74 1.37
C MET A 93 1.94 8.33 2.33
N VAL A 94 2.10 7.19 2.99
CA VAL A 94 1.24 6.73 4.07
C VAL A 94 2.13 6.34 5.25
N THR A 95 1.77 6.78 6.45
CA THR A 95 2.44 6.41 7.71
C THR A 95 1.40 5.80 8.64
N PHE A 96 1.81 4.81 9.43
CA PHE A 96 0.94 4.01 10.29
C PHE A 96 1.38 4.10 11.74
N THR A 97 0.42 4.00 12.67
CA THR A 97 0.75 3.89 14.10
C THR A 97 1.33 2.52 14.44
N ALA A 98 0.90 1.47 13.73
CA ALA A 98 1.29 0.09 13.95
C ALA A 98 1.70 -0.63 12.66
N GLU A 99 2.66 -1.55 12.80
CA GLU A 99 3.15 -2.44 11.74
C GLU A 99 2.04 -3.28 11.09
N GLN A 100 1.06 -3.72 11.88
CA GLN A 100 -0.08 -4.49 11.36
C GLN A 100 -0.94 -3.63 10.40
N GLY A 101 -1.10 -2.34 10.68
CA GLY A 101 -1.82 -1.41 9.81
C GLY A 101 -1.16 -1.29 8.44
N LEU A 102 0.17 -1.16 8.40
CA LEU A 102 0.93 -1.17 7.14
C LEU A 102 0.69 -2.46 6.36
N ARG A 103 0.84 -3.62 6.99
CA ARG A 103 0.74 -4.93 6.30
C ARG A 103 -0.64 -5.17 5.71
N SER A 104 -1.69 -4.86 6.48
CA SER A 104 -3.07 -4.95 6.02
C SER A 104 -3.31 -4.00 4.84
N TRP A 105 -2.93 -2.73 4.98
CA TRP A 105 -3.06 -1.74 3.90
C TRP A 105 -2.28 -2.14 2.64
N LEU A 106 -1.04 -2.62 2.78
CA LEU A 106 -0.18 -2.97 1.64
C LEU A 106 -0.71 -4.19 0.91
N THR A 107 -1.29 -5.16 1.63
CA THR A 107 -1.95 -6.33 1.03
C THR A 107 -3.12 -5.89 0.15
N GLU A 108 -3.95 -4.98 0.65
CA GLU A 108 -5.06 -4.41 -0.12
C GLU A 108 -4.60 -3.50 -1.25
N ALA A 109 -3.50 -2.76 -1.07
CA ALA A 109 -2.97 -1.85 -2.08
C ALA A 109 -2.34 -2.60 -3.27
N LYS A 110 -1.62 -3.71 -3.01
CA LYS A 110 -0.89 -4.46 -4.05
C LYS A 110 -1.80 -4.99 -5.14
N ILE A 111 -3.07 -5.29 -4.84
CA ILE A 111 -4.04 -5.71 -5.85
C ILE A 111 -4.35 -4.61 -6.87
N TYR A 112 -3.91 -3.37 -6.69
CA TYR A 112 -4.06 -2.30 -7.67
C TYR A 112 -2.81 -2.12 -8.55
N GLY A 113 -1.76 -2.92 -8.32
CA GLY A 113 -0.47 -2.80 -9.00
C GLY A 113 0.38 -1.64 -8.47
N GLY A 114 1.41 -1.27 -9.22
CA GLY A 114 2.31 -0.15 -8.89
C GLY A 114 3.59 -0.56 -8.14
N LEU A 115 4.40 0.44 -7.80
CA LEU A 115 5.65 0.29 -7.05
C LEU A 115 5.54 1.00 -5.70
N TYR A 116 6.02 0.31 -4.66
CA TYR A 116 5.93 0.72 -3.27
C TYR A 116 7.33 0.69 -2.65
N LEU A 117 7.78 1.80 -2.09
CA LEU A 117 8.90 1.80 -1.15
C LEU A 117 8.33 1.65 0.26
N VAL A 118 8.69 0.56 0.93
CA VAL A 118 8.11 0.14 2.22
C VAL A 118 9.19 0.20 3.29
N GLY A 119 8.91 0.84 4.42
CA GLY A 119 9.78 0.86 5.60
C GLY A 119 9.03 0.58 6.90
N ASP A 120 9.64 0.87 8.05
CA ASP A 120 9.01 0.69 9.38
C ASP A 120 7.78 1.61 9.51
N ARG A 121 6.59 1.02 9.37
CA ARG A 121 5.29 1.70 9.41
C ARG A 121 5.12 2.87 8.44
N TRP A 122 5.75 2.83 7.27
CA TRP A 122 5.44 3.77 6.19
C TRP A 122 5.57 3.17 4.80
N VAL A 123 4.85 3.75 3.84
CA VAL A 123 4.89 3.40 2.43
C VAL A 123 4.96 4.68 1.59
N VAL A 124 5.80 4.69 0.54
CA VAL A 124 5.85 5.75 -0.46
C VAL A 124 5.64 5.18 -1.86
N THR A 125 4.83 5.84 -2.68
CA THR A 125 4.72 5.54 -4.11
C THR A 125 5.12 6.75 -4.95
N ALA A 126 5.67 6.48 -6.14
CA ALA A 126 6.02 7.49 -7.13
C ALA A 126 5.89 6.89 -8.54
N PRO A 127 5.75 7.72 -9.59
CA PRO A 127 5.59 7.25 -10.97
C PRO A 127 6.74 6.41 -11.51
N THR A 128 7.95 6.52 -10.95
CA THR A 128 9.15 5.85 -11.46
C THR A 128 9.90 5.08 -10.38
N GLU A 129 10.47 3.94 -10.76
CA GLU A 129 11.34 3.14 -9.89
C GLU A 129 12.61 3.89 -9.48
N GLU A 130 13.16 4.72 -10.37
CA GLU A 130 14.35 5.54 -10.10
C GLU A 130 14.12 6.52 -8.95
N ALA A 131 12.95 7.16 -8.90
CA ALA A 131 12.58 8.06 -7.82
C ALA A 131 12.53 7.32 -6.48
N LEU A 132 11.89 6.13 -6.45
CA LEU A 132 11.81 5.32 -5.24
C LEU A 132 13.17 4.72 -4.84
N THR A 133 14.02 4.35 -5.81
CA THR A 133 15.38 3.84 -5.57
C THR A 133 16.27 4.91 -4.95
N THR A 134 16.17 6.15 -5.46
CA THR A 134 16.88 7.30 -4.89
C THR A 134 16.42 7.56 -3.46
N LEU A 135 15.11 7.55 -3.21
CA LEU A 135 14.55 7.75 -1.88
C LEU A 135 14.93 6.63 -0.90
N ARG A 136 14.96 5.37 -1.36
CA ARG A 136 15.45 4.22 -0.60
C ARG A 136 16.88 4.42 -0.13
N GLY A 137 17.75 5.03 -0.94
CA GLY A 137 19.12 5.35 -0.54
C GLY A 137 19.21 6.32 0.66
N ARG A 138 18.15 7.11 0.90
CA ARG A 138 18.08 8.09 2.00
C ARG A 138 17.35 7.54 3.23
N LEU A 139 16.27 6.79 3.02
CA LEU A 139 15.37 6.33 4.09
C LEU A 139 15.51 4.84 4.43
N GLY A 140 16.20 4.06 3.60
CA GLY A 140 16.15 2.60 3.65
C GLY A 140 14.84 2.05 3.11
N GLY A 141 14.45 0.88 3.62
CA GLY A 141 13.25 0.17 3.18
C GLY A 141 13.46 -0.76 1.98
N SER A 142 12.39 -1.42 1.56
CA SER A 142 12.34 -2.36 0.43
C SER A 142 11.44 -1.85 -0.69
N LEU A 143 11.84 -2.08 -1.94
CA LEU A 143 10.94 -1.90 -3.07
C LEU A 143 10.09 -3.15 -3.21
N GLU A 144 8.78 -2.96 -3.29
CA GLU A 144 7.80 -4.00 -3.54
C GLU A 144 6.93 -3.63 -4.75
N THR A 145 6.60 -4.64 -5.54
CA THR A 145 5.72 -4.49 -6.71
C THR A 145 4.33 -5.04 -6.37
N GLY A 146 3.29 -4.31 -6.76
CA GLY A 146 1.92 -4.81 -6.74
C GLY A 146 1.66 -5.84 -7.84
N ASP A 147 0.47 -6.41 -7.83
CA ASP A 147 0.05 -7.42 -8.79
C ASP A 147 -0.05 -6.84 -10.20
N THR A 148 0.35 -7.62 -11.20
CA THR A 148 0.24 -7.23 -12.61
C THR A 148 -1.14 -7.59 -13.16
N HIS A 149 -1.92 -6.59 -13.54
CA HIS A 149 -3.19 -6.78 -14.27
C HIS A 149 -2.94 -6.91 -15.77
N GLY A 150 -2.35 -8.02 -16.19
CA GLY A 150 -2.14 -8.39 -17.59
C GLY A 150 -2.91 -9.66 -17.92
N GLY A 151 -3.97 -9.54 -18.72
CA GLY A 151 -4.96 -10.59 -18.96
C GLY A 151 -4.44 -11.79 -19.74
N ALA A 152 -4.76 -13.00 -19.25
CA ALA A 152 -4.85 -14.19 -20.08
C ALA A 152 -6.18 -14.17 -20.86
N HIS A 153 -6.31 -13.27 -21.83
CA HIS A 153 -7.31 -13.39 -22.90
C HIS A 153 -6.64 -14.08 -24.08
N GLY A 154 -6.55 -15.41 -24.04
CA GLY A 154 -5.92 -16.14 -25.16
C GLY A 154 -5.37 -17.51 -24.82
N ALA A 155 -6.09 -18.32 -24.06
CA ALA A 155 -5.98 -19.77 -24.17
C ALA A 155 -7.31 -20.39 -23.74
N THR A 156 -8.19 -20.59 -24.72
CA THR A 156 -9.17 -21.67 -24.63
C THR A 156 -8.44 -22.94 -25.06
N PRO A 157 -8.14 -23.88 -24.15
CA PRO A 157 -8.24 -25.29 -24.48
C PRO A 157 -9.61 -25.76 -24.04
N GLY A 158 -10.54 -25.86 -24.99
CA GLY A 158 -11.65 -26.77 -24.83
C GLY A 158 -11.08 -28.18 -24.74
N ALA A 159 -11.12 -28.77 -23.56
CA ALA A 159 -11.02 -30.21 -23.37
C ALA A 159 -11.68 -30.55 -22.03
N THR A 160 -12.88 -31.10 -22.12
CA THR A 160 -13.59 -31.79 -21.05
C THR A 160 -12.72 -32.92 -20.46
N PRO A 161 -12.67 -33.09 -19.12
CA PRO A 161 -12.00 -34.22 -18.51
C PRO A 161 -12.96 -35.42 -18.44
N ASP A 162 -12.70 -36.45 -19.25
CA ASP A 162 -13.18 -37.80 -18.97
C ASP A 162 -12.00 -38.77 -18.89
N ALA A 163 -12.13 -39.72 -17.98
CA ALA A 163 -11.05 -40.34 -17.23
C ALA A 163 -10.43 -41.61 -17.86
N ALA A 164 -9.09 -41.68 -17.76
CA ALA A 164 -8.24 -42.81 -17.31
C ALA A 164 -8.20 -44.15 -18.13
N PRO A 165 -7.26 -45.09 -17.81
CA PRO A 165 -5.80 -44.98 -17.79
C PRO A 165 -5.07 -46.18 -18.48
N GLY A 166 -3.76 -46.08 -18.69
CA GLY A 166 -2.90 -47.26 -18.95
C GLY A 166 -1.43 -46.88 -19.14
N GLY A 167 -0.55 -47.25 -18.18
CA GLY A 167 0.61 -48.15 -18.35
C GLY A 167 1.70 -47.61 -19.27
N THR A 168 3.00 -47.55 -18.95
CA THR A 168 3.86 -48.54 -18.28
C THR A 168 5.20 -47.90 -17.86
N THR A 169 5.75 -48.33 -16.72
CA THR A 169 7.17 -48.61 -16.41
C THR A 169 8.35 -47.75 -16.91
N GLY A 170 9.25 -47.40 -15.97
CA GLY A 170 10.69 -47.20 -16.20
C GLY A 170 11.25 -46.02 -15.40
N ALA A 171 11.86 -46.21 -14.23
CA ALA A 171 13.27 -46.60 -13.99
C ALA A 171 14.13 -45.39 -13.52
N THR A 172 14.97 -45.68 -12.54
CA THR A 172 15.78 -44.88 -11.60
C THR A 172 16.67 -43.77 -12.19
N PRO A 173 16.93 -42.66 -11.46
CA PRO A 173 17.86 -41.60 -11.88
C PRO A 173 19.33 -41.89 -11.50
N GLY A 174 20.26 -41.64 -12.43
CA GLY A 174 21.70 -41.74 -12.19
C GLY A 174 22.51 -40.70 -12.98
N ALA A 175 23.29 -39.92 -12.22
CA ALA A 175 24.59 -39.30 -12.51
C ALA A 175 24.81 -38.28 -13.66
N THR A 176 25.30 -37.11 -13.22
CA THR A 176 26.02 -35.94 -13.78
C THR A 176 27.19 -36.25 -14.76
N PRO A 177 28.01 -35.28 -15.25
CA PRO A 177 27.81 -34.03 -16.03
C PRO A 177 28.64 -33.97 -17.36
N GLY A 178 28.38 -32.98 -18.23
CA GLY A 178 29.43 -32.28 -18.99
C GLY A 178 29.39 -32.33 -20.53
N ALA A 179 29.96 -31.25 -21.12
CA ALA A 179 30.40 -31.03 -22.51
C ALA A 179 29.47 -30.26 -23.49
N THR A 180 29.78 -28.96 -23.67
CA THR A 180 29.84 -28.25 -24.97
C THR A 180 31.08 -28.71 -25.77
N PRO A 181 31.31 -28.43 -27.09
CA PRO A 181 30.75 -27.38 -27.97
C PRO A 181 30.43 -27.78 -29.46
N GLY A 182 29.89 -26.80 -30.24
CA GLY A 182 29.89 -26.73 -31.73
C GLY A 182 28.80 -27.55 -32.44
N GLU A 183 28.19 -27.18 -33.58
CA GLU A 183 28.49 -26.18 -34.61
C GLU A 183 27.27 -26.09 -35.57
N THR A 184 26.98 -24.90 -36.12
CA THR A 184 26.36 -24.57 -37.44
C THR A 184 25.04 -25.20 -37.93
N HIS A 185 24.06 -24.35 -38.29
CA HIS A 185 23.77 -24.09 -39.72
C HIS A 185 22.89 -22.83 -39.94
N GLU A 186 23.22 -22.16 -41.04
CA GLU A 186 22.58 -20.99 -41.66
C GLU A 186 21.12 -21.23 -42.09
N GLY A 187 20.37 -20.12 -42.20
CA GLY A 187 19.07 -20.07 -42.87
C GLY A 187 18.53 -18.64 -42.87
N GLY A 188 18.87 -17.88 -43.89
CA GLY A 188 18.46 -16.48 -44.05
C GLY A 188 16.96 -16.30 -44.34
N HIS A 189 16.47 -15.09 -44.08
CA HIS A 189 15.36 -14.53 -44.83
C HIS A 189 15.51 -13.01 -44.90
N GLU A 190 15.86 -12.54 -46.09
CA GLU A 190 15.75 -11.16 -46.53
C GLU A 190 14.27 -10.79 -46.73
N GLY A 191 13.94 -9.52 -46.51
CA GLY A 191 12.61 -8.96 -46.73
C GLY A 191 12.62 -7.46 -46.47
N GLY A 192 13.16 -6.70 -47.43
CA GLY A 192 13.21 -5.24 -47.38
C GLY A 192 11.84 -4.58 -47.56
N HIS A 193 11.71 -3.38 -47.00
CA HIS A 193 10.71 -2.41 -47.41
C HIS A 193 11.40 -1.04 -47.55
N ASP A 194 11.71 -0.70 -48.80
CA ASP A 194 12.01 0.65 -49.26
C ASP A 194 10.71 1.34 -49.69
N GLY A 195 10.64 2.67 -49.57
CA GLY A 195 9.60 3.47 -50.20
C GLY A 195 9.31 4.79 -49.50
N GLY A 196 10.20 5.77 -49.67
CA GLY A 196 9.91 7.17 -49.36
C GLY A 196 8.97 7.80 -50.39
N GLN A 197 8.31 8.90 -50.02
CA GLN A 197 7.86 9.95 -50.93
C GLN A 197 7.66 11.25 -50.16
N GLY A 198 8.41 12.28 -50.57
CA GLY A 198 8.19 13.67 -50.17
C GLY A 198 7.10 14.33 -51.00
N GLY A 199 6.66 15.50 -50.54
CA GLY A 199 5.81 16.42 -51.30
C GLY A 199 5.73 17.75 -50.58
N GLY A 200 6.36 18.78 -51.15
CA GLY A 200 6.17 20.17 -50.75
C GLY A 200 4.97 20.80 -51.45
N HIS A 201 4.29 21.70 -50.75
CA HIS A 201 3.98 23.09 -51.09
C HIS A 201 3.26 23.72 -49.89
#